data_AF-A0A5Q4E4A0-F1
#
_entry.id   AF-A0A5Q4E4A0-F1
#
_cell.length_a   1.000
_cell.length_b   1.000
_cell.length_c   1.000
_cell.angle_alpha   90.00
_cell.angle_beta   90.00
_cell.angle_gamma   90.00
#
_symmetry.space_group_name_H-M   'P 1'
#
loop_
_entity.id
_entity.type
_entity.pdbx_description
1 polymer ?
#
loop_
_entity_poly.entity_id
_entity_poly.type
_entity_poly.pdbx_seq_one_letter_code
_entity_poly.pdbx_strand_id
1 'polypeptide(L)'
;MATRLWNFLTTDLHDRAINADRATDAADAVLGLAAGLATESLNSSKLAPLVLQLDSLLDAINAPLGKLVETTLPLADLGTGLLLFYRETTQKQPTPAQAIALVSQAAYLESLRELVKRNSRLGQLLTYNDSTPRARTITLEVKALGIFELTDADAQLATVSFHQSALAAAFNRALNARLEQIGMPATLASRLVEAVAKNTNRHMRTAIAAADDKLKTCFDRPQP
;
A
#
# COMPACT_ATOMS: atom_id res chain seq x y z
N MET A 1 14.53 8.95 -12.25
CA MET A 1 13.27 8.99 -13.05
C MET A 1 12.09 9.14 -12.08
N ALA A 2 10.99 9.78 -12.49
CA ALA A 2 9.78 9.86 -11.68
C ALA A 2 8.91 8.63 -11.92
N THR A 3 8.48 7.95 -10.86
CA THR A 3 7.67 6.72 -10.91
C THR A 3 6.32 6.96 -10.27
N ARG A 4 5.24 6.66 -10.98
CA ARG A 4 3.90 6.59 -10.38
C ARG A 4 3.78 5.36 -9.51
N LEU A 5 3.11 5.49 -8.37
CA LEU A 5 3.16 4.53 -7.27
C LEU A 5 2.80 3.07 -7.66
N TRP A 6 1.98 2.87 -8.69
CA TRP A 6 1.48 1.55 -9.07
C TRP A 6 1.58 1.24 -10.57
N ASN A 7 1.52 2.24 -11.45
CA ASN A 7 1.43 2.04 -12.90
C ASN A 7 2.56 1.18 -13.49
N PHE A 8 3.74 1.17 -12.87
CA PHE A 8 4.85 0.36 -13.35
C PHE A 8 4.59 -1.14 -13.21
N LEU A 9 3.72 -1.57 -12.29
CA LEU A 9 3.30 -2.96 -12.19
C LEU A 9 2.33 -3.32 -13.32
N THR A 10 1.40 -2.44 -13.68
CA THR A 10 0.31 -2.77 -14.61
C THR A 10 0.68 -2.65 -16.09
N THR A 11 1.69 -1.82 -16.41
CA THR A 11 2.11 -1.55 -17.80
C THR A 11 2.68 -2.78 -18.51
N ASP A 12 3.39 -3.67 -17.80
CA ASP A 12 3.98 -4.89 -18.36
C ASP A 12 3.07 -6.14 -18.22
N LEU A 13 1.92 -6.03 -17.56
CA LEU A 13 1.03 -7.16 -17.23
C LEU A 13 -0.17 -7.32 -18.18
N HIS A 14 -0.40 -6.35 -19.07
CA HIS A 14 -1.60 -6.31 -19.92
C HIS A 14 -1.78 -7.54 -20.83
N ASP A 15 -0.68 -8.21 -21.22
CA ASP A 15 -0.76 -9.40 -22.09
C ASP A 15 -1.03 -10.72 -21.35
N ARG A 16 -1.05 -10.74 -20.01
CA ARG A 16 -1.01 -11.98 -19.21
C ARG A 16 -2.27 -12.30 -18.39
N ALA A 17 -3.30 -11.46 -18.42
CA ALA A 17 -4.51 -11.68 -17.62
C ALA A 17 -5.60 -12.41 -18.40
N ILE A 18 -5.72 -13.72 -18.16
CA ILE A 18 -6.83 -14.53 -18.65
C ILE A 18 -7.66 -15.00 -17.44
N ASN A 19 -8.93 -14.58 -17.41
CA ASN A 19 -10.02 -15.04 -16.54
C ASN A 19 -9.73 -15.08 -15.03
N ALA A 20 -9.95 -13.96 -14.36
CA ALA A 20 -10.10 -13.94 -12.91
C ALA A 20 -11.40 -13.28 -12.50
N ASP A 21 -12.00 -13.81 -11.45
CA ASP A 21 -13.12 -13.18 -10.78
C ASP A 21 -12.74 -11.77 -10.34
N ARG A 22 -13.58 -10.79 -10.68
CA ARG A 22 -13.39 -9.42 -10.21
C ARG A 22 -13.65 -9.40 -8.70
N ALA A 23 -12.70 -8.87 -7.94
CA ALA A 23 -12.96 -8.48 -6.57
C ALA A 23 -14.16 -7.52 -6.51
N THR A 24 -15.00 -7.71 -5.51
CA THR A 24 -16.20 -6.89 -5.28
C THR A 24 -15.86 -5.47 -4.82
N ASP A 25 -14.72 -5.29 -4.17
CA ASP A 25 -14.14 -4.00 -3.80
C ASP A 25 -12.59 -4.06 -3.69
N ALA A 26 -11.95 -2.89 -3.55
CA ALA A 26 -10.48 -2.78 -3.50
C ALA A 26 -9.85 -3.39 -2.24
N ALA A 27 -10.58 -3.46 -1.11
CA ALA A 27 -10.08 -4.15 0.07
C ALA A 27 -10.03 -5.67 -0.17
N ASP A 28 -11.07 -6.23 -0.79
CA ASP A 28 -11.10 -7.65 -1.15
C ASP A 28 -9.97 -8.00 -2.12
N ALA A 29 -9.64 -7.11 -3.08
CA ALA A 29 -8.50 -7.29 -3.98
C ALA A 29 -7.15 -7.29 -3.24
N VAL A 30 -6.92 -6.34 -2.32
CA VAL A 30 -5.68 -6.28 -1.52
C VAL A 30 -5.55 -7.49 -0.59
N LEU A 31 -6.64 -7.92 0.05
CA LEU A 31 -6.65 -9.11 0.89
C LEU A 31 -6.44 -10.39 0.08
N GLY A 32 -7.02 -10.45 -1.12
CA GLY A 32 -6.79 -11.53 -2.08
C GLY A 32 -5.32 -11.62 -2.51
N LEU A 33 -4.67 -10.47 -2.77
CA LEU A 33 -3.23 -10.42 -3.04
C LEU A 33 -2.41 -10.92 -1.85
N ALA A 34 -2.78 -10.51 -0.63
CA ALA A 34 -2.07 -10.90 0.58
C ALA A 34 -2.18 -12.42 0.82
N ALA A 35 -3.38 -12.97 0.65
CA ALA A 35 -3.62 -14.39 0.76
C ALA A 35 -2.86 -15.17 -0.33
N GLY A 36 -2.94 -14.72 -1.58
CA GLY A 36 -2.26 -15.36 -2.72
C GLY A 36 -0.74 -15.42 -2.55
N LEU A 37 -0.14 -14.32 -2.06
CA LEU A 37 1.29 -14.25 -1.76
C LEU A 37 1.69 -15.11 -0.55
N ALA A 38 0.79 -15.34 0.42
CA ALA A 38 1.05 -16.15 1.60
C ALA A 38 0.96 -17.68 1.34
N THR A 39 0.13 -18.13 0.39
CA THR A 39 -0.18 -19.57 0.17
C THR A 39 0.77 -20.34 -0.77
N GLU A 40 1.96 -19.81 -1.05
CA GLU A 40 2.99 -20.44 -1.92
C GLU A 40 2.61 -20.58 -3.40
N SER A 41 2.80 -19.49 -4.11
CA SER A 41 3.57 -19.40 -5.36
C SER A 41 3.36 -17.98 -5.87
N LEU A 42 4.43 -17.32 -6.32
CA LEU A 42 4.34 -16.12 -7.15
C LEU A 42 3.77 -16.50 -8.54
N ASN A 43 2.71 -17.30 -8.55
CA ASN A 43 2.05 -17.79 -9.73
C ASN A 43 1.42 -16.61 -10.42
N SER A 44 2.12 -16.15 -11.46
CA SER A 44 1.80 -14.93 -12.17
C SER A 44 0.37 -14.93 -12.71
N SER A 45 -0.15 -16.10 -13.07
CA SER A 45 -1.53 -16.30 -13.55
C SER A 45 -2.63 -15.99 -12.51
N LYS A 46 -2.38 -16.20 -11.21
CA LYS A 46 -3.36 -15.90 -10.14
C LYS A 46 -3.22 -14.49 -9.59
N LEU A 47 -1.99 -13.95 -9.55
CA LEU A 47 -1.70 -12.64 -8.97
C LEU A 47 -1.86 -11.49 -9.98
N ALA A 48 -1.48 -11.68 -11.25
CA ALA A 48 -1.64 -10.66 -12.30
C ALA A 48 -3.06 -10.06 -12.38
N PRO A 49 -4.15 -10.85 -12.39
CA PRO A 49 -5.48 -10.25 -12.42
C PRO A 49 -5.79 -9.38 -11.21
N LEU A 50 -5.34 -9.76 -10.01
CA LEU A 50 -5.55 -8.97 -8.80
C LEU A 50 -4.71 -7.68 -8.80
N VAL A 51 -3.48 -7.73 -9.35
CA VAL A 51 -2.64 -6.54 -9.55
C VAL A 51 -3.27 -5.57 -10.56
N LEU A 52 -3.88 -6.08 -11.63
CA LEU A 52 -4.57 -5.28 -12.65
C LEU A 52 -5.93 -4.73 -12.21
N GLN A 53 -6.54 -5.31 -11.17
CA GLN A 53 -7.79 -4.81 -10.61
C GLN A 53 -7.60 -3.59 -9.70
N LEU A 54 -6.36 -3.31 -9.29
CA LEU A 54 -6.01 -2.19 -8.43
C LEU A 54 -5.31 -1.11 -9.25
N ASP A 55 -5.65 0.15 -8.97
CA ASP A 55 -4.85 1.31 -9.42
C ASP A 55 -3.79 1.67 -8.38
N SER A 56 -3.92 1.17 -7.14
CA SER A 56 -2.96 1.26 -6.04
C SER A 56 -3.34 0.30 -4.90
N LEU A 57 -2.39 -0.17 -4.07
CA LEU A 57 -2.75 -0.81 -2.80
C LEU A 57 -3.54 0.15 -1.89
N LEU A 58 -3.30 1.45 -2.02
CA LEU A 58 -3.98 2.47 -1.23
C LEU A 58 -5.40 2.75 -1.72
N ASP A 59 -5.84 2.14 -2.84
CA ASP A 59 -7.27 2.08 -3.16
C ASP A 59 -8.07 1.35 -2.07
N ALA A 60 -7.41 0.48 -1.32
CA ALA A 60 -7.99 -0.16 -0.15
C ALA A 60 -8.42 0.87 0.91
N ILE A 61 -7.76 2.04 0.99
CA ILE A 61 -8.20 3.13 1.88
C ILE A 61 -9.59 3.65 1.47
N ASN A 62 -9.95 3.58 0.19
CA ASN A 62 -11.31 3.94 -0.28
C ASN A 62 -12.36 2.86 -0.02
N ALA A 63 -11.94 1.63 0.23
CA ALA A 63 -12.84 0.53 0.57
C ALA A 63 -13.23 0.61 2.06
N PRO A 64 -14.13 -0.28 2.54
CA PRO A 64 -14.40 -0.41 3.97
C PRO A 64 -13.11 -0.67 4.77
N LEU A 65 -12.64 0.32 5.53
CA LEU A 65 -11.40 0.24 6.32
C LEU A 65 -11.44 -0.88 7.37
N GLY A 66 -12.62 -1.17 7.91
CA GLY A 66 -12.91 -2.25 8.86
C GLY A 66 -12.41 -3.60 8.36
N LYS A 67 -12.65 -3.93 7.07
CA LYS A 67 -12.15 -5.18 6.47
C LYS A 67 -10.62 -5.27 6.49
N LEU A 68 -9.93 -4.16 6.23
CA LEU A 68 -8.47 -4.12 6.18
C LEU A 68 -7.82 -4.21 7.55
N VAL A 69 -8.46 -3.65 8.58
CA VAL A 69 -7.90 -3.66 9.94
C VAL A 69 -8.21 -4.97 10.68
N GLU A 70 -9.31 -5.65 10.33
CA GLU A 70 -9.71 -6.93 10.92
C GLU A 70 -8.91 -8.13 10.40
N THR A 71 -8.28 -8.02 9.22
CA THR A 71 -7.48 -9.11 8.66
C THR A 71 -6.34 -9.57 9.58
N THR A 72 -6.12 -10.88 9.64
CA THR A 72 -4.97 -11.47 10.32
C THR A 72 -3.71 -11.45 9.46
N LEU A 73 -3.84 -11.27 8.15
CA LEU A 73 -2.72 -11.30 7.20
C LEU A 73 -1.76 -10.12 7.41
N PRO A 74 -0.43 -10.35 7.45
CA PRO A 74 0.57 -9.28 7.45
C PRO A 74 0.58 -8.58 6.09
N LEU A 75 0.18 -7.30 6.06
CA LEU A 75 0.13 -6.51 4.82
C LEU A 75 1.51 -5.98 4.43
N ALA A 76 2.45 -5.86 5.38
CA ALA A 76 3.83 -5.46 5.07
C ALA A 76 4.51 -6.39 4.06
N ASP A 77 4.18 -7.68 4.09
CA ASP A 77 4.74 -8.70 3.18
C ASP A 77 4.26 -8.51 1.73
N LEU A 78 3.16 -7.77 1.51
CA LEU A 78 2.70 -7.42 0.15
C LEU A 78 3.76 -6.65 -0.62
N GLY A 79 4.45 -5.71 0.02
CA GLY A 79 5.46 -4.89 -0.64
C GLY A 79 6.59 -5.74 -1.20
N THR A 80 7.13 -6.63 -0.37
CA THR A 80 8.19 -7.57 -0.77
C THR A 80 7.69 -8.58 -1.80
N GLY A 81 6.49 -9.14 -1.60
CA GLY A 81 5.89 -10.09 -2.53
C GLY A 81 5.65 -9.50 -3.92
N LEU A 82 5.14 -8.27 -4.00
CA LEU A 82 4.92 -7.57 -5.27
C LEU A 82 6.22 -7.21 -5.98
N LEU A 83 7.30 -6.92 -5.24
CA LEU A 83 8.62 -6.70 -5.84
C LEU A 83 9.20 -7.98 -6.44
N LEU A 84 9.06 -9.11 -5.76
CA LEU A 84 9.47 -10.41 -6.29
C LEU A 84 8.64 -10.77 -7.52
N PHE A 85 7.31 -10.56 -7.45
CA PHE A 85 6.40 -10.77 -8.57
C PHE A 85 6.80 -9.92 -9.78
N TYR A 86 7.13 -8.64 -9.58
CA TYR A 86 7.59 -7.75 -10.65
C TYR A 86 8.86 -8.29 -11.31
N ARG A 87 9.86 -8.68 -10.49
CA ARG A 87 11.12 -9.24 -10.99
C ARG A 87 10.90 -10.54 -11.77
N GLU A 88 10.08 -11.45 -11.26
CA GLU A 88 9.79 -12.73 -11.92
C GLU A 88 9.02 -12.53 -13.23
N THR A 89 8.10 -11.57 -13.26
CA THR A 89 7.26 -11.33 -14.43
C THR A 89 8.02 -10.61 -15.54
N THR A 90 8.75 -9.54 -15.18
CA THR A 90 9.44 -8.68 -16.15
C THR A 90 10.87 -9.10 -16.44
N GLN A 91 11.45 -9.99 -15.63
CA GLN A 91 12.88 -10.34 -15.63
C GLN A 91 13.80 -9.12 -15.44
N LYS A 92 13.27 -8.00 -14.92
CA LYS A 92 13.99 -6.76 -14.64
C LYS A 92 14.01 -6.47 -13.16
N GLN A 93 15.05 -5.79 -12.73
CA GLN A 93 15.17 -5.31 -11.37
C GLN A 93 14.34 -4.03 -11.17
N PRO A 94 13.50 -3.92 -10.13
CA PRO A 94 12.82 -2.67 -9.84
C PRO A 94 13.85 -1.60 -9.45
N THR A 95 13.64 -0.39 -9.95
CA THR A 95 14.41 0.79 -9.53
C THR A 95 14.14 1.12 -8.05
N PRO A 96 15.00 1.88 -7.38
CA PRO A 96 14.77 2.30 -6.00
C PRO A 96 13.42 3.00 -5.80
N ALA A 97 13.03 3.90 -6.71
CA ALA A 97 11.72 4.56 -6.64
C ALA A 97 10.55 3.56 -6.76
N GLN A 98 10.62 2.60 -7.68
CA GLN A 98 9.62 1.53 -7.80
C GLN A 98 9.55 0.65 -6.54
N ALA A 99 10.71 0.33 -5.96
CA ALA A 99 10.80 -0.47 -4.75
C ALA A 99 10.15 0.23 -3.56
N ILE A 100 10.51 1.50 -3.34
CA ILE A 100 9.93 2.31 -2.27
C ILE A 100 8.45 2.59 -2.50
N ALA A 101 8.01 2.79 -3.74
CA ALA A 101 6.60 2.96 -4.05
C ALA A 101 5.75 1.79 -3.55
N LEU A 102 6.15 0.53 -3.77
CA LEU A 102 5.38 -0.63 -3.30
C LEU A 102 5.51 -0.87 -1.82
N VAL A 103 6.74 -0.82 -1.30
CA VAL A 103 7.00 -1.09 0.11
C VAL A 103 6.32 -0.07 1.00
N SER A 104 6.35 1.22 0.63
CA SER A 104 5.67 2.27 1.40
C SER A 104 4.16 2.07 1.48
N GLN A 105 3.50 1.72 0.38
CA GLN A 105 2.05 1.49 0.37
C GLN A 105 1.66 0.33 1.30
N ALA A 106 2.35 -0.81 1.16
CA ALA A 106 2.14 -1.98 2.02
C ALA A 106 2.42 -1.68 3.50
N ALA A 107 3.53 -1.02 3.78
CA ALA A 107 3.94 -0.63 5.13
C ALA A 107 2.98 0.38 5.78
N TYR A 108 2.39 1.28 4.99
CA TYR A 108 1.42 2.26 5.49
C TYR A 108 0.11 1.59 5.90
N LEU A 109 -0.38 0.65 5.08
CA LEU A 109 -1.57 -0.15 5.42
C LEU A 109 -1.32 -1.02 6.65
N GLU A 110 -0.14 -1.65 6.75
CA GLU A 110 0.24 -2.42 7.93
C GLU A 110 0.28 -1.54 9.19
N SER A 111 0.84 -0.35 9.07
CA SER A 111 0.90 0.62 10.17
C SER A 111 -0.49 1.02 10.66
N LEU A 112 -1.42 1.28 9.73
CA LEU A 112 -2.82 1.55 10.05
C LEU A 112 -3.48 0.37 10.77
N ARG A 113 -3.35 -0.84 10.20
CA ARG A 113 -3.87 -2.07 10.79
C ARG A 113 -3.36 -2.29 12.21
N GLU A 114 -2.06 -2.18 12.46
CA GLU A 114 -1.49 -2.35 13.79
C GLU A 114 -2.01 -1.32 14.80
N LEU A 115 -2.09 -0.04 14.42
CA LEU A 115 -2.54 1.02 15.31
C LEU A 115 -4.01 0.86 15.68
N VAL A 116 -4.83 0.44 14.72
CA VAL A 116 -6.25 0.16 14.94
C VAL A 116 -6.42 -1.09 15.80
N LYS A 117 -5.64 -2.17 15.58
CA LYS A 117 -5.67 -3.37 16.43
C LYS A 117 -5.32 -3.09 17.88
N ARG A 118 -4.40 -2.15 18.14
CA ARG A 118 -4.03 -1.72 19.50
C ARG A 118 -5.14 -0.91 20.19
N ASN A 119 -6.14 -0.43 19.44
CA ASN A 119 -7.24 0.36 19.98
C ASN A 119 -8.59 -0.16 19.44
N SER A 120 -9.18 -1.10 20.19
CA SER A 120 -10.46 -1.72 19.86
C SER A 120 -11.59 -0.72 19.60
N ARG A 121 -11.57 0.46 20.25
CA ARG A 121 -12.56 1.53 20.00
C ARG A 121 -12.39 2.16 18.62
N LEU A 122 -11.15 2.32 18.14
CA LEU A 122 -10.90 2.78 16.77
C LEU A 122 -11.38 1.74 15.76
N GLY A 123 -11.11 0.45 16.00
CA GLY A 123 -11.58 -0.63 15.13
C GLY A 123 -13.11 -0.63 14.99
N GLN A 124 -13.83 -0.58 16.12
CA GLN A 124 -15.29 -0.51 16.13
C GLN A 124 -15.83 0.72 15.41
N LEU A 125 -15.19 1.88 15.58
CA LEU A 125 -15.59 3.12 14.91
C LEU A 125 -15.45 3.00 13.38
N LEU A 126 -14.34 2.42 12.91
CA LEU A 126 -14.11 2.22 11.48
C LEU A 126 -15.15 1.24 10.90
N THR A 127 -15.32 0.07 11.51
CA THR A 127 -16.29 -0.94 11.05
C THR A 127 -17.73 -0.42 11.07
N TYR A 128 -18.11 0.35 12.09
CA TYR A 128 -19.45 0.93 12.19
C TYR A 128 -19.71 1.98 11.10
N ASN A 129 -18.75 2.90 10.88
CA ASN A 129 -18.93 4.00 9.95
C ASN A 129 -18.77 3.60 8.48
N ASP A 130 -18.09 2.49 8.20
CA ASP A 130 -17.97 1.93 6.84
C ASP A 130 -19.29 1.42 6.27
N SER A 131 -20.28 1.15 7.11
CA SER A 131 -21.62 0.74 6.69
C SER A 131 -22.45 1.90 6.08
N THR A 132 -21.91 3.13 6.12
CA THR A 132 -22.62 4.32 5.62
C THR A 132 -22.45 4.51 4.11
N PRO A 133 -23.46 5.06 3.39
CA PRO A 133 -23.32 5.38 1.96
C PRO A 133 -22.17 6.35 1.66
N ARG A 134 -21.82 7.22 2.62
CA ARG A 134 -20.70 8.16 2.53
C ARG A 134 -19.35 7.44 2.44
N ALA A 135 -19.21 6.24 3.01
CA ALA A 135 -18.01 5.45 2.89
C ALA A 135 -17.78 4.90 1.47
N ARG A 136 -18.70 5.05 0.52
CA ARG A 136 -18.53 4.51 -0.85
C ARG A 136 -18.02 5.51 -1.88
N THR A 137 -17.87 6.79 -1.52
CA THR A 137 -17.38 7.82 -2.43
C THR A 137 -15.86 7.95 -2.33
N ILE A 138 -15.17 7.84 -3.47
CA ILE A 138 -13.72 8.10 -3.56
C ILE A 138 -13.47 9.61 -3.41
N THR A 139 -12.56 10.00 -2.53
CA THR A 139 -12.18 11.41 -2.35
C THR A 139 -11.22 11.89 -3.44
N LEU A 140 -11.16 13.20 -3.68
CA LEU A 140 -10.21 13.79 -4.64
C LEU A 140 -8.77 13.54 -4.20
N GLU A 141 -8.53 13.54 -2.90
CA GLU A 141 -7.22 13.31 -2.27
C GLU A 141 -6.72 11.89 -2.53
N VAL A 142 -7.61 10.90 -2.56
CA VAL A 142 -7.20 9.53 -2.88
C VAL A 142 -6.97 9.37 -4.39
N LYS A 143 -7.75 10.06 -5.25
CA LYS A 143 -7.42 10.13 -6.69
C LYS A 143 -6.07 10.80 -6.96
N ALA A 144 -5.75 11.85 -6.20
CA ALA A 144 -4.48 12.56 -6.29
C ALA A 144 -3.28 11.66 -5.93
N LEU A 145 -3.51 10.63 -5.11
CA LEU A 145 -2.50 9.64 -4.75
C LEU A 145 -2.11 8.75 -5.93
N GLY A 146 -3.06 8.36 -6.77
CA GLY A 146 -2.80 7.53 -7.96
C GLY A 146 -1.93 8.24 -9.01
N ILE A 147 -1.93 9.57 -9.02
CA ILE A 147 -1.10 10.40 -9.91
C ILE A 147 0.17 10.93 -9.24
N PHE A 148 0.42 10.56 -7.98
CA PHE A 148 1.63 10.99 -7.29
C PHE A 148 2.88 10.39 -7.94
N GLU A 149 3.84 11.25 -8.24
CA GLU A 149 5.11 10.89 -8.84
C GLU A 149 6.21 10.89 -7.78
N LEU A 150 6.84 9.73 -7.60
CA LEU A 150 7.95 9.55 -6.68
C LEU A 150 9.28 9.60 -7.44
N THR A 151 10.14 10.56 -7.11
CA THR A 151 11.50 10.62 -7.65
C THR A 151 12.46 9.74 -6.85
N ASP A 152 13.62 9.40 -7.42
CA ASP A 152 14.64 8.61 -6.71
C ASP A 152 15.16 9.33 -5.45
N ALA A 153 15.27 10.67 -5.49
CA ALA A 153 15.66 11.47 -4.32
C ALA A 153 14.60 11.42 -3.21
N ASP A 154 13.32 11.54 -3.58
CA ASP A 154 12.21 11.41 -2.63
C ASP A 154 12.11 10.01 -2.03
N ALA A 155 12.39 8.98 -2.83
CA ALA A 155 12.41 7.59 -2.40
C ALA A 155 13.51 7.33 -1.36
N GLN A 156 14.71 7.89 -1.55
CA GLN A 156 15.79 7.81 -0.57
C GLN A 156 15.42 8.50 0.74
N LEU A 157 14.85 9.70 0.68
CA LEU A 157 14.38 10.41 1.87
C LEU A 157 13.31 9.61 2.61
N ALA A 158 12.35 9.05 1.88
CA ALA A 158 11.27 8.22 2.44
C ALA A 158 11.81 6.94 3.11
N THR A 159 12.94 6.40 2.65
CA THR A 159 13.60 5.24 3.27
C THR A 159 14.16 5.56 4.65
N VAL A 160 14.70 6.77 4.84
CA VAL A 160 15.30 7.21 6.10
C VAL A 160 14.24 7.78 7.06
N SER A 161 13.33 8.59 6.53
CA SER A 161 12.35 9.35 7.32
C SER A 161 11.04 9.51 6.56
N PHE A 162 10.32 8.41 6.37
CA PHE A 162 9.02 8.37 5.69
C PHE A 162 8.09 9.47 6.16
N HIS A 163 7.87 9.62 7.48
CA HIS A 163 6.95 10.60 8.06
C HIS A 163 7.24 12.08 7.70
N GLN A 164 8.44 12.40 7.22
CA GLN A 164 8.83 13.75 6.78
C GLN A 164 8.82 13.90 5.25
N SER A 165 8.60 12.82 4.51
CA SER A 165 8.64 12.81 3.05
C SER A 165 7.36 13.37 2.43
N ALA A 166 7.48 13.84 1.18
CA ALA A 166 6.32 14.20 0.36
C ALA A 166 5.36 13.02 0.17
N LEU A 167 5.88 11.80 0.18
CA LEU A 167 5.10 10.57 0.08
C LEU A 167 4.18 10.36 1.29
N ALA A 168 4.70 10.54 2.50
CA ALA A 168 3.86 10.51 3.70
C ALA A 168 2.83 11.64 3.71
N ALA A 169 3.19 12.85 3.26
CA ALA A 169 2.23 13.93 3.16
C ALA A 169 1.07 13.59 2.21
N ALA A 170 1.34 12.96 1.07
CA ALA A 170 0.32 12.50 0.14
C ALA A 170 -0.57 11.40 0.75
N PHE A 171 0.03 10.40 1.39
CA PHE A 171 -0.71 9.29 2.02
C PHE A 171 -1.59 9.80 3.16
N ASN A 172 -1.04 10.73 3.96
CA ASN A 172 -1.72 11.33 5.08
C ASN A 172 -2.94 12.14 4.66
N ARG A 173 -2.86 12.90 3.56
CA ARG A 173 -4.02 13.63 3.03
C ARG A 173 -5.13 12.67 2.62
N ALA A 174 -4.79 11.60 1.91
CA ALA A 174 -5.76 10.60 1.46
C ALA A 174 -6.45 9.91 2.65
N LEU A 175 -5.68 9.42 3.63
CA LEU A 175 -6.24 8.78 4.82
C LEU A 175 -7.03 9.76 5.68
N ASN A 176 -6.55 11.00 5.88
CA ASN A 176 -7.26 11.97 6.70
C ASN A 176 -8.62 12.35 6.09
N ALA A 177 -8.66 12.65 4.79
CA ALA A 177 -9.90 12.93 4.07
C ALA A 177 -10.89 11.76 4.19
N ARG A 178 -10.38 10.54 4.09
CA ARG A 178 -11.18 9.33 4.25
C ARG A 178 -11.77 9.19 5.66
N LEU A 179 -10.96 9.40 6.68
CA LEU A 179 -11.38 9.30 8.08
C LEU A 179 -12.44 10.36 8.42
N GLU A 180 -12.24 11.59 7.96
CA GLU A 180 -13.23 12.67 8.14
C GLU A 180 -14.55 12.37 7.42
N GLN A 181 -14.48 11.81 6.21
CA GLN A 181 -15.65 11.42 5.43
C GLN A 181 -16.53 10.38 6.13
N ILE A 182 -15.91 9.44 6.86
CA ILE A 182 -16.63 8.44 7.67
C ILE A 182 -17.02 9.00 9.06
N GLY A 183 -16.90 10.30 9.29
CA GLY A 183 -17.37 10.97 10.50
C GLY A 183 -16.37 10.97 11.67
N MET A 184 -15.10 10.64 11.43
CA MET A 184 -14.06 10.79 12.44
C MET A 184 -13.79 12.28 12.70
N PRO A 185 -13.67 12.72 13.97
CA PRO A 185 -13.29 14.10 14.27
C PRO A 185 -11.91 14.44 13.68
N ALA A 186 -11.77 15.59 13.02
CA ALA A 186 -10.53 16.00 12.34
C ALA A 186 -9.28 15.93 13.24
N THR A 187 -9.41 16.29 14.53
CA THR A 187 -8.31 16.21 15.49
C THR A 187 -7.86 14.78 15.78
N LEU A 188 -8.80 13.83 15.79
CA LEU A 188 -8.52 12.42 15.98
C LEU A 188 -7.94 11.80 14.70
N ALA A 189 -8.52 12.15 13.54
CA ALA A 189 -8.04 11.72 12.23
C ALA A 189 -6.59 12.16 11.98
N SER A 190 -6.26 13.43 12.22
CA SER A 190 -4.90 13.96 12.09
C SER A 190 -3.90 13.23 13.00
N ARG A 191 -4.28 12.98 14.27
CA ARG A 191 -3.42 12.25 15.21
C ARG A 191 -3.18 10.81 14.79
N LEU A 192 -4.23 10.13 14.30
CA LEU A 192 -4.11 8.76 13.80
C LEU A 192 -3.18 8.72 12.60
N VAL A 193 -3.39 9.59 11.62
CA VAL A 193 -2.61 9.68 10.39
C VAL A 193 -1.12 9.97 10.67
N GLU A 194 -0.82 10.89 11.60
CA GLU A 194 0.56 11.12 12.04
C GLU A 194 1.19 9.90 12.70
N ALA A 195 0.44 9.19 13.54
CA ALA A 195 0.91 7.97 14.16
C ALA A 195 1.17 6.87 13.11
N VAL A 196 0.29 6.75 12.12
CA VAL A 196 0.44 5.82 10.99
C VAL A 196 1.73 6.13 10.25
N ALA A 197 1.97 7.39 9.86
CA ALA A 197 3.18 7.79 9.15
C ALA A 197 4.46 7.52 9.96
N LYS A 198 4.45 7.82 11.27
CA LYS A 198 5.60 7.56 12.16
C LYS A 198 5.89 6.06 12.28
N ASN A 199 4.86 5.22 12.43
CA ASN A 199 5.02 3.78 12.58
C ASN A 199 5.31 3.06 11.23
N THR A 200 4.98 3.69 10.09
CA THR A 200 5.28 3.17 8.73
C THR A 200 6.78 2.97 8.51
N ASN A 201 7.63 3.86 9.02
CA ASN A 201 9.09 3.75 8.91
C ASN A 201 9.63 2.39 9.39
N ARG A 202 9.06 1.86 10.48
CA ARG A 202 9.47 0.55 11.04
C ARG A 202 9.15 -0.57 10.04
N HIS A 203 7.93 -0.59 9.54
CA HIS A 203 7.45 -1.59 8.58
C HIS A 203 8.20 -1.51 7.25
N MET A 204 8.47 -0.30 6.76
CA MET A 204 9.29 -0.10 5.57
C MET A 204 10.68 -0.68 5.75
N ARG A 205 11.37 -0.40 6.87
CA ARG A 205 12.72 -0.93 7.09
C ARG A 205 12.74 -2.46 7.14
N THR A 206 11.75 -3.09 7.77
CA THR A 206 11.62 -4.55 7.79
C THR A 206 11.36 -5.12 6.41
N ALA A 207 10.43 -4.54 5.65
CA ALA A 207 10.13 -4.98 4.29
C ALA A 207 11.32 -4.77 3.33
N ILE A 208 12.02 -3.63 3.43
CA ILE A 208 13.24 -3.36 2.67
C ILE A 208 14.31 -4.40 2.98
N ALA A 209 14.59 -4.68 4.26
CA ALA A 209 15.59 -5.69 4.62
C ALA A 209 15.23 -7.08 4.07
N ALA A 210 13.96 -7.49 4.24
CA ALA A 210 13.48 -8.78 3.71
C ALA A 210 13.51 -8.84 2.17
N ALA A 211 13.31 -7.71 1.50
CA ALA A 211 13.40 -7.61 0.05
C ALA A 211 14.86 -7.58 -0.41
N ASP A 212 15.75 -6.90 0.30
CA ASP A 212 17.18 -6.79 -0.03
C ASP A 212 17.89 -8.14 0.09
N ASP A 213 17.58 -8.93 1.11
CA ASP A 213 18.07 -10.31 1.24
C ASP A 213 17.70 -11.18 0.02
N LYS A 214 16.56 -10.90 -0.63
CA LYS A 214 16.02 -11.66 -1.76
C LYS A 214 16.35 -11.06 -3.14
N LEU A 215 16.52 -9.74 -3.21
CA LEU A 215 16.73 -8.97 -4.44
C LEU A 215 18.20 -8.53 -4.63
N LYS A 216 19.00 -8.56 -3.56
CA LYS A 216 20.46 -8.36 -3.47
C LYS A 216 21.07 -7.08 -4.04
N THR A 217 20.31 -6.15 -4.63
CA THR A 217 20.86 -4.93 -5.26
C THR A 217 19.87 -3.75 -5.38
N CYS A 218 18.62 -3.86 -4.89
CA CYS A 218 17.62 -2.79 -5.10
C CYS A 218 17.78 -1.58 -4.16
N PHE A 219 18.45 -1.76 -3.02
CA PHE A 219 18.53 -0.76 -1.96
C PHE A 219 19.97 -0.36 -1.61
N ASP A 220 20.93 -0.70 -2.47
CA ASP A 220 22.33 -0.32 -2.29
C ASP A 220 22.45 1.19 -2.10
N ARG A 221 23.11 1.59 -1.01
CA ARG A 221 23.46 2.99 -0.77
C ARG A 221 24.39 3.44 -1.89
N PRO A 222 24.23 4.65 -2.46
CA PRO A 222 25.33 5.25 -3.19
C PRO A 222 26.53 5.31 -2.25
N GLN A 223 27.63 4.64 -2.64
CA GLN A 223 28.89 4.80 -1.94
C GLN A 223 29.33 6.27 -2.06
N PRO A 224 29.91 6.84 -0.99
CA PRO A 224 30.35 8.23 -0.97
C PRO A 224 31.42 8.53 -2.02
#